data_AF-A0A7V5L582-F1
#
_entry.id   AF-A0A7V5L582-F1
#
_cell.length_a   1.000
_cell.length_b   1.000
_cell.length_c   1.000
_cell.angle_alpha   90.00
_cell.angle_beta   90.00
_cell.angle_gamma   90.00
#
_symmetry.space_group_name_H-M   'P 1'
#
loop_
_entity.id
_entity.type
_entity.pdbx_description
1 polymer ?
#
loop_
_entity_poly.entity_id
_entity_poly.type
_entity_poly.pdbx_seq_one_letter_code
_entity_poly.pdbx_strand_id
1 'polypeptide(L)'
;MGKMNLPKRLDSFGRKEIVKLSPLDKFRDEINRLKLKEAVEKRGQTIHFSDLDPSLLQEEDRKIYEICKNSKIDIKERIKKFDEFRDRVSLLGESSNKNDPRSKKIMEAREYFYGYLGNMLSYESGKKYLEQELKSFRQEIAEMK
;
A
#
# COMPACT_ATOMS: atom_id res chain seq x y z
N MET A 1 -23.21 -6.99 4.87
CA MET A 1 -22.59 -5.76 4.30
C MET A 1 -22.45 -4.73 5.41
N GLY A 2 -21.24 -4.52 5.94
CA GLY A 2 -21.00 -3.62 7.08
C GLY A 2 -20.99 -2.15 6.65
N LYS A 3 -21.90 -1.35 7.20
CA LYS A 3 -21.94 0.10 6.98
C LYS A 3 -20.71 0.73 7.64
N MET A 4 -19.78 1.29 6.86
CA MET A 4 -18.71 2.13 7.38
C MET A 4 -19.32 3.39 8.00
N ASN A 5 -19.20 3.53 9.32
CA ASN A 5 -19.55 4.77 10.01
C ASN A 5 -18.52 5.85 9.66
N LEU A 6 -18.91 6.84 8.86
CA LEU A 6 -18.14 8.06 8.68
C LEU A 6 -18.09 8.85 10.00
N PRO A 7 -16.95 9.46 10.37
CA PRO A 7 -16.88 10.34 11.53
C PRO A 7 -17.78 11.56 11.31
N LYS A 8 -18.64 11.85 12.30
CA LYS A 8 -19.58 12.98 12.27
C LYS A 8 -19.00 14.12 13.10
N ARG A 9 -18.75 15.28 12.48
CA ARG A 9 -18.60 16.54 13.22
C ARG A 9 -19.91 17.34 13.10
N LEU A 10 -20.24 18.05 14.16
CA LEU A 10 -21.36 18.99 14.18
C LEU A 10 -20.82 20.35 13.74
N ASP A 11 -21.50 21.01 12.80
CA ASP A 11 -21.19 22.41 12.48
C ASP A 11 -21.59 23.33 13.65
N SER A 12 -21.27 24.62 13.54
CA SER A 12 -21.63 25.66 14.51
C SER A 12 -23.15 25.83 14.72
N PHE A 13 -23.97 25.14 13.94
CA PHE A 13 -25.43 25.13 14.00
C PHE A 13 -26.00 23.75 14.43
N GLY A 14 -25.16 22.83 14.90
CA GLY A 14 -25.59 21.52 15.39
C GLY A 14 -26.08 20.57 14.30
N ARG A 15 -25.79 20.85 13.01
CA ARG A 15 -26.13 19.95 11.91
C ARG A 15 -25.04 18.91 11.75
N LYS A 16 -25.46 17.67 11.45
CA LYS A 16 -24.53 16.59 11.10
C LYS A 16 -23.94 16.90 9.72
N GLU A 17 -22.75 17.47 9.69
CA GLU A 17 -22.00 17.56 8.43
C GLU A 17 -21.48 16.17 8.06
N ILE A 18 -21.84 15.72 6.87
CA ILE A 18 -21.15 14.61 6.23
C ILE A 18 -19.81 15.18 5.77
N VAL A 19 -18.79 15.05 6.61
CA VAL A 19 -17.42 15.44 6.25
C VAL A 19 -16.99 14.53 5.09
N LYS A 20 -16.98 15.09 3.88
CA LYS A 20 -16.39 14.43 2.72
C LYS A 20 -14.89 14.38 2.95
N LEU A 21 -14.39 13.25 3.45
CA LEU A 21 -12.96 13.00 3.58
C LEU A 21 -12.28 13.20 2.23
N SER A 22 -11.12 13.87 2.24
CA SER A 22 -10.32 14.03 1.03
C SER A 22 -9.85 12.65 0.53
N PRO A 23 -9.49 12.50 -0.76
CA PRO A 23 -8.91 11.26 -1.26
C PRO A 23 -7.67 10.81 -0.46
N LEU A 24 -6.85 11.77 -0.01
CA LEU A 24 -5.68 11.51 0.83
C LEU A 24 -6.07 10.97 2.21
N ASP A 25 -7.07 11.57 2.86
CA ASP A 25 -7.50 11.11 4.19
C ASP A 25 -8.13 9.72 4.13
N LYS A 26 -8.92 9.43 3.08
CA LYS A 26 -9.46 8.08 2.86
C LYS A 26 -8.36 7.05 2.67
N PHE A 27 -7.31 7.40 1.93
CA PHE A 27 -6.15 6.55 1.75
C PHE A 27 -5.40 6.31 3.06
N ARG A 28 -5.13 7.35 3.84
CA ARG A 28 -4.47 7.23 5.15
C ARG A 28 -5.28 6.36 6.12
N ASP A 29 -6.60 6.51 6.12
CA ASP A 29 -7.53 5.65 6.88
C ASP A 29 -7.47 4.19 6.42
N GLU A 30 -7.38 3.95 5.11
CA GLU A 30 -7.23 2.60 4.52
C GLU A 30 -5.91 1.96 4.98
N ILE A 31 -4.79 2.68 4.88
CA ILE A 31 -3.48 2.19 5.35
C ILE A 31 -3.50 1.92 6.85
N ASN A 32 -4.11 2.80 7.66
CA ASN A 32 -4.22 2.58 9.10
C ASN A 32 -5.00 1.30 9.43
N ARG A 33 -6.05 0.99 8.68
CA ARG A 33 -6.81 -0.27 8.83
C ARG A 33 -6.01 -1.49 8.42
N LEU A 34 -5.20 -1.40 7.36
CA LEU A 34 -4.34 -2.50 6.92
C LEU A 34 -3.26 -2.82 7.96
N LYS A 35 -2.58 -1.78 8.47
CA LYS A 35 -1.63 -1.90 9.60
C LYS A 35 -2.24 -2.64 10.79
N LEU A 36 -3.49 -2.33 11.14
CA LEU A 36 -4.20 -2.99 12.24
C LEU A 36 -4.54 -4.45 11.93
N LYS A 37 -4.86 -4.80 10.69
CA LYS A 37 -5.12 -6.20 10.29
C LYS A 37 -3.85 -7.04 10.34
N GLU A 38 -2.74 -6.54 9.79
CA GLU A 38 -1.46 -7.26 9.80
C GLU A 38 -0.89 -7.43 11.22
N ALA A 39 -1.13 -6.46 12.11
CA ALA A 39 -0.77 -6.60 13.52
C ALA A 39 -1.48 -7.77 14.23
N VAL A 40 -2.63 -8.22 13.70
CA VAL A 40 -3.46 -9.29 14.27
C VAL A 40 -3.20 -10.67 13.63
N GLU A 41 -2.68 -10.75 12.40
CA GLU A 41 -2.57 -11.99 11.61
C GLU A 41 -1.29 -12.84 11.83
N LYS A 42 -0.59 -12.76 12.98
CA LYS A 42 0.70 -13.48 13.19
C LYS A 42 0.63 -15.00 12.90
N ARG A 43 1.06 -15.40 11.69
CA ARG A 43 1.38 -16.76 11.21
C ARG A 43 2.68 -16.77 10.41
N GLY A 44 3.79 -16.43 11.06
CA GLY A 44 5.12 -16.95 10.69
C GLY A 44 6.06 -16.07 9.88
N GLN A 45 5.61 -15.07 9.10
CA GLN A 45 6.49 -14.03 8.54
C GLN A 45 5.63 -12.90 7.95
N THR A 46 5.68 -11.72 8.56
CA THR A 46 5.03 -10.50 8.04
C THR A 46 5.85 -9.32 8.52
N ILE A 47 6.21 -8.41 7.61
CA ILE A 47 6.97 -7.19 7.94
C ILE A 47 6.18 -6.39 8.99
N HIS A 48 6.88 -5.93 10.04
CA HIS A 48 6.24 -5.22 11.14
C HIS A 48 5.80 -3.81 10.72
N PHE A 49 4.49 -3.61 10.63
CA PHE A 49 3.83 -2.32 10.41
C PHE A 49 3.73 -1.44 11.65
N SER A 50 4.33 -1.84 12.78
CA SER A 50 4.10 -1.19 14.08
C SER A 50 4.42 0.31 14.07
N ASP A 51 5.42 0.72 13.29
CA ASP A 51 5.99 2.07 13.35
C ASP A 51 5.57 2.98 12.18
N LEU A 52 4.83 2.46 11.19
CA LEU A 52 4.27 3.28 10.13
C LEU A 52 3.23 4.25 10.70
N ASP A 53 3.48 5.56 10.59
CA ASP A 53 2.47 6.60 10.84
C ASP A 53 1.83 7.02 9.50
N PRO A 54 0.58 6.61 9.21
CA PRO A 54 -0.08 6.93 7.94
C PRO A 54 -0.30 8.44 7.75
N SER A 55 -0.33 9.24 8.82
CA SER A 55 -0.52 10.70 8.71
C SER A 55 0.64 11.39 7.97
N LEU A 56 1.81 10.75 7.94
CA LEU A 56 3.00 11.22 7.25
C LEU A 56 3.03 10.89 5.75
N LEU A 57 2.12 10.03 5.28
CA LEU A 57 2.01 9.68 3.86
C LEU A 57 1.42 10.83 3.05
N GLN A 58 1.92 11.02 1.85
CA GLN A 58 1.61 12.14 0.96
C GLN A 58 0.77 11.70 -0.24
N GLU A 59 0.37 12.68 -1.06
CA GLU A 59 -0.48 12.44 -2.23
C GLU A 59 0.22 11.57 -3.28
N GLU A 60 1.54 11.68 -3.37
CA GLU A 60 2.41 10.84 -4.19
C GLU A 60 2.33 9.37 -3.77
N ASP A 61 2.32 9.11 -2.46
CA ASP A 61 2.23 7.76 -1.89
C ASP A 61 0.86 7.14 -2.19
N ARG A 62 -0.21 7.94 -2.13
CA ARG A 62 -1.56 7.54 -2.56
C ARG A 62 -1.59 7.18 -4.03
N LYS A 63 -0.98 7.98 -4.90
CA LYS A 63 -0.98 7.73 -6.35
C LYS A 63 -0.30 6.40 -6.68
N ILE A 64 0.86 6.12 -6.07
CA ILE A 64 1.53 4.84 -6.32
C ILE A 64 0.76 3.66 -5.73
N TYR A 65 0.12 3.83 -4.57
CA TYR A 65 -0.75 2.82 -3.97
C TYR A 65 -1.88 2.39 -4.93
N GLU A 66 -2.60 3.37 -5.48
CA GLU A 66 -3.70 3.10 -6.41
C GLU A 66 -3.23 2.39 -7.68
N ILE A 67 -2.03 2.70 -8.18
CA ILE A 67 -1.42 1.97 -9.29
C ILE A 67 -1.12 0.53 -8.89
N CYS A 68 -0.45 0.32 -7.75
CA CYS A 68 -0.05 -1.01 -7.29
C CYS A 68 -1.24 -1.93 -7.00
N LYS A 69 -2.36 -1.38 -6.49
CA LYS A 69 -3.58 -2.14 -6.20
C LYS A 69 -4.47 -2.39 -7.42
N ASN A 70 -4.24 -1.69 -8.53
CA ASN A 70 -5.08 -1.79 -9.71
C ASN A 70 -4.79 -3.07 -10.49
N SER A 71 -5.56 -4.13 -10.21
CA SER A 71 -5.45 -5.43 -10.86
C SER A 71 -5.71 -5.43 -12.37
N LYS A 72 -6.26 -4.34 -12.94
CA LYS A 72 -6.42 -4.17 -14.39
C LYS A 72 -5.10 -3.87 -15.09
N ILE A 73 -4.11 -3.37 -14.36
CA ILE A 73 -2.76 -3.11 -14.88
C ILE A 73 -1.95 -4.40 -14.73
N ASP A 74 -1.18 -4.74 -15.76
CA ASP A 74 -0.31 -5.91 -15.70
C ASP A 74 0.66 -5.81 -14.51
N ILE A 75 0.97 -6.96 -13.89
CA ILE A 75 1.81 -6.99 -12.70
C ILE A 75 3.22 -6.47 -12.99
N LYS A 76 3.78 -6.74 -14.19
CA LYS A 76 5.10 -6.25 -14.57
C LYS A 76 5.10 -4.73 -14.73
N GLU A 77 4.02 -4.18 -15.28
CA GLU A 77 3.87 -2.73 -15.42
C GLU A 77 3.71 -2.05 -14.04
N ARG A 78 2.97 -2.66 -13.11
CA ARG A 78 2.87 -2.15 -11.73
C ARG A 78 4.20 -2.17 -11.01
N ILE A 79 4.98 -3.25 -11.13
CA ILE A 79 6.35 -3.35 -10.58
C ILE A 79 7.22 -2.24 -11.16
N LYS A 80 7.24 -2.08 -12.50
CA LYS A 80 8.00 -1.01 -13.15
C LYS A 80 7.63 0.38 -12.63
N LYS A 81 6.34 0.68 -12.48
CA LYS A 81 5.87 1.97 -11.95
C LYS A 81 6.26 2.17 -10.49
N PHE A 82 6.26 1.11 -9.70
CA PHE A 82 6.74 1.13 -8.33
C PHE A 82 8.24 1.40 -8.24
N ASP A 83 9.05 0.74 -9.06
CA ASP A 83 10.51 0.96 -9.11
C ASP A 83 10.84 2.39 -9.55
N GLU A 84 10.22 2.88 -10.64
CA GLU A 84 10.34 4.27 -11.11
C GLU A 84 9.95 5.30 -10.02
N PHE A 85 8.99 4.96 -9.17
CA PHE A 85 8.57 5.81 -8.07
C PHE A 85 9.56 5.76 -6.91
N ARG A 86 10.00 4.57 -6.51
CA ARG A 86 10.96 4.35 -5.43
C ARG A 86 12.28 5.07 -5.69
N ASP A 87 12.80 4.97 -6.92
CA ASP A 87 14.05 5.61 -7.30
C ASP A 87 13.95 7.15 -7.20
N ARG A 88 12.83 7.72 -7.65
CA ARG A 88 12.57 9.17 -7.50
C ARG A 88 12.50 9.61 -6.05
N VAL A 89 11.87 8.83 -5.19
CA VAL A 89 11.78 9.17 -3.76
C VAL A 89 13.13 9.02 -3.06
N SER A 90 13.93 8.03 -3.43
CA SER A 90 15.30 7.88 -2.94
C SER A 90 16.14 9.13 -3.22
N LEU A 91 16.06 9.64 -4.46
CA LEU A 91 16.75 10.88 -4.88
C LEU A 91 16.26 12.13 -4.11
N LEU A 92 14.96 12.19 -3.78
CA LEU A 92 14.41 13.28 -2.95
C LEU A 92 14.81 13.17 -1.47
N GLY A 93 14.98 11.95 -0.96
CA GLY A 93 15.48 11.69 0.39
C GLY A 93 16.95 12.06 0.59
N GLU A 94 17.77 11.95 -0.47
CA GLU A 94 19.17 12.38 -0.45
C GLU A 94 19.34 13.91 -0.40
N SER A 95 18.41 14.65 -1.01
CA SER A 95 18.40 16.13 -1.02
C SER A 95 17.71 16.76 0.19
N SER A 96 17.04 15.95 1.03
CA SER A 96 16.35 16.41 2.23
C SER A 96 17.33 16.71 3.37
N ASN A 97 17.03 17.72 4.20
CA ASN A 97 17.86 18.05 5.36
C ASN A 97 17.72 16.96 6.44
N LYS A 98 18.66 16.00 6.44
CA LYS A 98 18.68 14.84 7.35
C LYS A 98 18.76 15.22 8.84
N ASN A 99 19.08 16.48 9.14
CA ASN A 99 19.12 17.01 10.51
C ASN A 99 17.76 17.52 11.01
N ASP A 100 16.74 17.62 10.15
CA ASP A 100 15.37 17.95 10.57
C ASP A 100 14.64 16.68 11.09
N PRO A 101 14.25 16.63 12.37
CA PRO A 101 13.57 15.47 12.96
C PRO A 101 12.25 15.11 12.27
N ARG A 102 11.55 16.10 11.69
CA ARG A 102 10.28 15.86 10.99
C ARG A 102 10.52 15.18 9.64
N SER A 103 11.49 15.67 8.87
CA SER A 103 11.91 15.06 7.60
C SER A 103 12.34 13.61 7.79
N LYS A 104 13.09 13.31 8.86
CA LYS A 104 13.48 11.94 9.21
C LYS A 104 12.28 11.02 9.43
N LYS A 105 11.28 11.44 10.22
CA LYS A 105 10.08 10.64 10.46
C LYS A 105 9.26 10.38 9.19
N ILE A 106 9.17 11.38 8.30
CA ILE A 106 8.48 11.21 7.01
C ILE A 106 9.21 10.17 6.15
N MET A 107 10.55 10.22 6.10
CA MET A 107 11.33 9.23 5.36
C MET A 107 11.13 7.82 5.91
N GLU A 108 11.22 7.64 7.23
CA GLU A 108 10.99 6.34 7.88
C GLU A 108 9.59 5.80 7.57
N ALA A 109 8.54 6.62 7.72
CA ALA A 109 7.18 6.20 7.39
C ALA A 109 7.03 5.78 5.92
N ARG A 110 7.62 6.51 4.99
CA ARG A 110 7.57 6.19 3.56
C ARG A 110 8.36 4.92 3.23
N GLU A 111 9.49 4.68 3.91
CA GLU A 111 10.29 3.46 3.74
C GLU A 111 9.49 2.21 4.15
N TYR A 112 8.83 2.24 5.31
CA TYR A 112 7.93 1.15 5.72
C TYR A 112 6.80 0.93 4.70
N PHE A 113 6.20 2.01 4.23
CA PHE A 113 5.12 1.94 3.25
C PHE A 113 5.59 1.35 1.91
N TYR A 114 6.80 1.66 1.44
CA TYR A 114 7.32 1.08 0.20
C TYR A 114 7.73 -0.37 0.37
N GLY A 115 8.26 -0.76 1.54
CA GLY A 115 8.51 -2.16 1.85
C GLY A 115 7.22 -2.99 1.73
N TYR A 116 6.09 -2.45 2.19
CA TYR A 116 4.79 -3.08 2.01
C TYR A 116 4.39 -3.26 0.54
N LEU A 117 4.47 -2.19 -0.25
CA LEU A 117 4.12 -2.26 -1.67
C LEU A 117 4.99 -3.28 -2.42
N GLY A 118 6.29 -3.28 -2.14
CA GLY A 118 7.23 -4.25 -2.69
C GLY A 118 6.81 -5.68 -2.38
N ASN A 119 6.55 -5.99 -1.11
CA ASN A 119 6.10 -7.33 -0.71
C ASN A 119 4.77 -7.74 -1.36
N MET A 120 3.80 -6.83 -1.41
CA MET A 120 2.50 -7.08 -2.03
C MET A 120 2.68 -7.48 -3.49
N LEU A 121 3.49 -6.73 -4.25
CA LEU A 121 3.77 -7.00 -5.65
C LEU A 121 4.58 -8.29 -5.84
N SER A 122 5.58 -8.54 -4.99
CA SER A 122 6.36 -9.79 -5.01
C SER A 122 5.48 -11.01 -4.76
N TYR A 123 4.59 -10.95 -3.77
CA TYR A 123 3.64 -12.02 -3.48
C TYR A 123 2.70 -12.29 -4.65
N GLU A 124 2.11 -11.24 -5.24
CA GLU A 124 1.22 -11.39 -6.39
C GLU A 124 1.94 -11.97 -7.61
N SER A 125 3.17 -11.50 -7.88
CA SER A 125 4.02 -12.00 -8.96
C SER A 125 4.35 -13.48 -8.79
N GLY A 126 4.80 -13.89 -7.59
CA GLY A 126 5.11 -15.27 -7.27
C GLY A 126 3.89 -16.19 -7.39
N LYS A 127 2.72 -15.73 -6.92
CA LYS A 127 1.47 -16.47 -7.09
C LYS A 127 1.11 -16.69 -8.57
N LYS A 128 1.19 -15.64 -9.40
CA LYS A 128 0.92 -15.74 -10.85
C LYS A 128 1.88 -16.71 -11.55
N TYR A 129 3.15 -16.71 -11.16
CA TYR A 129 4.13 -17.65 -11.70
C TYR A 129 3.75 -19.10 -11.41
N LEU A 130 3.42 -19.42 -10.14
CA LEU A 130 3.01 -20.76 -9.74
C LEU A 130 1.72 -21.21 -10.43
N GLU A 131 0.75 -20.30 -10.61
CA GLU A 131 -0.48 -20.60 -11.35
C GLU A 131 -0.22 -20.95 -12.83
N GLN A 132 0.76 -20.30 -13.46
CA GLN A 132 1.18 -20.60 -14.83
C GLN A 132 1.87 -21.95 -14.93
N GLU A 133 2.82 -22.25 -14.03
CA GLU A 133 3.50 -23.56 -13.99
C GLU A 133 2.52 -24.70 -13.76
N LEU A 134 1.59 -24.55 -12.80
CA LEU A 134 0.55 -25.54 -12.54
C LEU A 134 -0.35 -25.78 -13.76
N LYS A 135 -0.63 -24.74 -14.55
CA LYS A 135 -1.41 -24.87 -15.78
C LYS A 135 -0.64 -25.63 -16.84
N SER A 136 0.63 -25.30 -17.07
CA SER A 136 1.48 -26.02 -18.03
C SER A 136 1.62 -27.49 -17.67
N PHE A 137 1.90 -27.79 -16.39
CA PHE A 137 2.02 -29.16 -15.90
C PHE A 137 0.73 -29.99 -16.08
N ARG A 138 -0.43 -29.38 -15.84
CA ARG A 138 -1.74 -30.04 -16.08
C ARG A 138 -1.98 -30.33 -17.57
N GLN A 139 -1.50 -29.45 -18.45
CA GLN A 139 -1.63 -29.63 -19.89
C GLN A 139 -0.72 -30.77 -20.39
N GLU A 140 0.53 -30.81 -19.94
CA GLU A 140 1.46 -31.91 -20.25
C GLU A 140 0.89 -33.28 -19.83
N ILE A 141 0.33 -33.39 -18.63
CA ILE A 141 -0.33 -34.63 -18.17
C ILE A 141 -1.51 -35.02 -19.07
N ALA A 142 -2.26 -34.05 -19.59
CA ALA A 142 -3.41 -34.30 -20.44
C ALA A 142 -3.00 -34.78 -21.84
N GLU A 143 -1.87 -34.29 -22.37
CA GLU A 143 -1.31 -34.67 -23.67
C GLU A 143 -0.59 -36.04 -23.62
N MET A 144 -0.22 -36.52 -22.44
CA MET A 144 0.36 -37.86 -22.22
C MET A 144 -0.67 -38.99 -22.10
N LYS A 145 -1.97 -38.68 -22.13
CA LYS A 145 -3.08 -39.65 -22.04
C LYS A 145 -3.79 -39.80 -23.38
#